data_AF-A0A973ZES0-F1
#
_entry.id   AF-A0A973ZES0-F1
#
_cell.length_a   1.000
_cell.length_b   1.000
_cell.length_c   1.000
_cell.angle_alpha   90.00
_cell.angle_beta   90.00
_cell.angle_gamma   90.00
#
_symmetry.space_group_name_H-M   'P 1'
#
loop_
_entity.id
_entity.type
_entity.pdbx_description
1 polymer ?
#
loop_
_entity_poly.entity_id
_entity_poly.type
_entity_poly.pdbx_seq_one_letter_code
_entity_poly.pdbx_strand_id
1 'polypeptide(L)'
;MTDNGGQRHPWWRGLRESVQGADTELWPEGLLEVVPAGFDGAYVQFCDLYPEQQVQLQLLYGASQRAFERRTRVSGRVAVVRVLGNALTDPRLADAKPNEHLTLYLDEEIADLKGRLAQDGATAVSRGLNVGLTIGSAASLALLAVPVLWGVGLLGALGVTLNCTNRWSLLGAFVCGGVGAFGAVLSVLVRLRGSADQLVRRKTDGREGLVVPGQMARTMRHEGVYRVFVGWILALAVYFLLSGGIMPVFEPPATTAEICPAAGSPGSAALGTEFWGFWCAVGFVAGFNERWAFGILSRDATRRAAKSS
;
A
#
# COMPACT_ATOMS: atom_id res chain seq x y z
N MET A 1 -7.38 44.35 -6.64
CA MET A 1 -8.18 43.35 -5.91
C MET A 1 -7.24 42.56 -5.06
N THR A 2 -7.45 42.66 -3.75
CA THR A 2 -6.55 42.30 -2.67
C THR A 2 -6.34 40.80 -2.55
N ASP A 3 -5.08 40.49 -2.25
CA ASP A 3 -4.50 39.21 -1.86
C ASP A 3 -5.27 38.63 -0.65
N ASN A 4 -6.08 37.60 -0.89
CA ASN A 4 -6.68 36.83 0.19
C ASN A 4 -5.64 35.82 0.68
N GLY A 5 -4.88 36.24 1.69
CA GLY A 5 -3.96 35.46 2.52
C GLY A 5 -4.64 34.28 3.21
N GLY A 6 -5.10 33.31 2.42
CA GLY A 6 -5.58 32.03 2.89
C GLY A 6 -4.38 31.22 3.36
N GLN A 7 -4.15 31.22 4.66
CA GLN A 7 -3.45 30.15 5.36
C GLN A 7 -4.17 28.81 5.07
N ARG A 8 -3.94 28.26 3.87
CA ARG A 8 -4.34 26.90 3.53
C ARG A 8 -3.46 25.98 4.38
N HIS A 9 -4.10 25.41 5.41
CA HIS A 9 -3.48 24.61 6.45
C HIS A 9 -2.33 23.73 5.92
N PRO A 10 -1.13 23.79 6.52
CA PRO A 10 0.02 22.98 6.11
C PRO A 10 -0.27 21.47 6.12
N TRP A 11 -1.21 21.03 6.96
CA TRP A 11 -1.74 19.66 6.97
C TRP A 11 -2.40 19.26 5.62
N TRP A 12 -3.23 20.10 5.02
CA TRP A 12 -3.87 19.81 3.72
C TRP A 12 -2.86 19.69 2.59
N ARG A 13 -1.80 20.51 2.62
CA ARG A 13 -0.72 20.45 1.64
C ARG A 13 0.10 19.15 1.80
N GLY A 14 0.41 18.77 3.04
CA GLY A 14 1.06 17.48 3.33
C GLY A 14 0.20 16.27 2.94
N LEU A 15 -1.11 16.32 3.17
CA LEU A 15 -2.03 15.25 2.78
C LEU A 15 -2.13 15.16 1.25
N ARG A 16 -2.20 16.31 0.56
CA ARG A 16 -2.23 16.38 -0.90
C ARG A 16 -0.93 15.88 -1.52
N GLU A 17 0.24 16.25 -1.02
CA GLU A 17 1.54 15.72 -1.48
C GLU A 17 1.61 14.19 -1.26
N SER A 18 1.10 13.70 -0.12
CA SER A 18 1.06 12.26 0.14
C SER A 18 0.09 11.50 -0.78
N VAL A 19 -0.89 12.18 -1.39
CA VAL A 19 -1.93 11.57 -2.23
C VAL A 19 -1.65 11.77 -3.72
N GLN A 20 -1.24 12.96 -4.12
CA GLN A 20 -1.09 13.43 -5.50
C GLN A 20 0.37 13.55 -5.95
N GLY A 21 1.35 13.22 -5.11
CA GLY A 21 2.77 13.32 -5.46
C GLY A 21 3.28 14.74 -5.26
N ALA A 22 4.60 14.90 -5.35
CA ALA A 22 5.27 16.18 -5.19
C ALA A 22 5.26 17.00 -6.49
N ASP A 23 5.19 18.34 -6.41
CA ASP A 23 5.28 19.22 -7.59
C ASP A 23 6.64 19.08 -8.33
N THR A 24 7.69 18.68 -7.61
CA THR A 24 9.02 18.35 -8.15
C THR A 24 9.04 17.08 -9.02
N GLU A 25 7.94 16.31 -9.06
CA GLU A 25 7.76 15.21 -10.03
C GLU A 25 7.51 15.74 -11.45
N LEU A 26 7.02 16.98 -11.60
CA LEU A 26 6.63 17.57 -12.89
C LEU A 26 7.78 18.31 -13.59
N TRP A 27 8.73 18.87 -12.83
CA TRP A 27 9.84 19.66 -13.34
C TRP A 27 11.14 19.30 -12.60
N PRO A 28 11.85 18.25 -13.03
CA PRO A 28 13.08 17.83 -12.36
C PRO A 28 14.22 18.81 -12.66
N GLU A 29 14.87 19.31 -11.61
CA GLU A 29 16.10 20.10 -11.70
C GLU A 29 17.28 19.18 -12.10
N GLY A 30 18.20 19.71 -12.92
CA GLY A 30 19.46 19.04 -13.28
C GLY A 30 20.54 19.20 -12.21
N LEU A 31 21.53 18.29 -12.14
CA LEU A 31 22.65 18.45 -11.20
C LEU A 31 23.49 19.69 -11.52
N LEU A 32 23.59 20.07 -12.80
CA LEU A 32 24.23 21.31 -13.24
C LEU A 32 23.60 22.56 -12.60
N GLU A 33 22.28 22.57 -12.44
CA GLU A 33 21.52 23.73 -11.94
C GLU A 33 21.76 24.00 -10.44
N VAL A 34 22.36 23.04 -9.73
CA VAL A 34 22.74 23.16 -8.31
C VAL A 34 24.24 23.32 -8.09
N VAL A 35 25.03 23.41 -9.17
CA VAL A 35 26.46 23.74 -9.07
C VAL A 35 26.60 25.16 -8.52
N PRO A 36 27.40 25.39 -7.46
CA PRO A 36 27.63 26.73 -6.95
C PRO A 36 28.26 27.63 -8.01
N ALA A 37 27.81 28.88 -8.09
CA ALA A 37 28.34 29.85 -9.04
C ALA A 37 29.87 30.00 -8.89
N GLY A 38 30.58 29.96 -10.02
CA GLY A 38 32.05 30.03 -10.05
C GLY A 38 32.77 28.67 -10.04
N PHE A 39 32.04 27.55 -9.94
CA PHE A 39 32.59 26.20 -10.01
C PHE A 39 32.38 25.50 -11.35
N ASP A 40 31.94 26.20 -12.39
CA ASP A 40 31.64 25.61 -13.71
C ASP A 40 32.85 24.86 -14.29
N GLY A 41 34.05 25.42 -14.17
CA GLY A 41 35.29 24.78 -14.63
C GLY A 41 35.64 23.51 -13.83
N ALA A 42 35.48 23.55 -12.51
CA ALA A 42 35.67 22.38 -11.65
C ALA A 42 34.62 21.30 -11.94
N TYR A 43 33.39 21.69 -12.27
CA TYR A 43 32.33 20.75 -12.63
C TYR A 43 32.63 20.02 -13.93
N VAL A 44 33.14 20.72 -14.96
CA VAL A 44 33.59 20.07 -16.20
C VAL A 44 34.72 19.08 -15.92
N GLN A 45 35.72 19.49 -15.13
CA GLN A 45 36.83 18.60 -14.75
C GLN A 45 36.36 17.38 -13.94
N PHE A 46 35.38 17.56 -13.06
CA PHE A 46 34.71 16.46 -12.36
C PHE A 46 33.98 15.50 -13.31
N CYS A 47 33.26 16.02 -14.30
CA CYS A 47 32.59 15.19 -15.30
C CYS A 47 33.59 14.36 -16.12
N ASP A 48 34.74 14.94 -16.44
CA ASP A 48 35.77 14.27 -17.25
C ASP A 48 36.53 13.19 -16.46
N LEU A 49 36.87 13.47 -15.19
CA LEU A 49 37.65 12.55 -14.34
C LEU A 49 36.79 11.48 -13.65
N TYR A 50 35.53 11.78 -13.36
CA TYR A 50 34.62 10.92 -12.58
C TYR A 50 33.24 10.75 -13.26
N PRO A 51 33.18 10.29 -14.52
CA PRO A 51 31.93 10.21 -15.28
C PRO A 51 30.89 9.27 -14.64
N GLU A 52 31.33 8.16 -14.04
CA GLU A 52 30.42 7.21 -13.41
C GLU A 52 29.76 7.79 -12.15
N GLN A 53 30.55 8.42 -11.28
CA GLN A 53 30.07 9.07 -10.05
C GLN A 53 29.16 10.25 -10.40
N GLN A 54 29.46 11.01 -11.46
CA GLN A 54 28.61 12.10 -11.95
C GLN A 54 27.22 11.59 -12.36
N VAL A 55 27.16 10.52 -13.17
CA VAL A 55 25.89 9.94 -13.59
C VAL A 55 25.11 9.43 -12.39
N GLN A 56 25.78 8.77 -11.45
CA GLN A 56 25.15 8.28 -10.23
C GLN A 56 24.60 9.41 -9.34
N LEU A 57 25.34 10.52 -9.18
CA LEU A 57 24.85 11.69 -8.45
C LEU A 57 23.69 12.37 -9.17
N GLN A 58 23.69 12.45 -10.50
CA GLN A 58 22.56 12.96 -11.28
C GLN A 58 21.30 12.10 -11.09
N LEU A 59 21.45 10.77 -11.10
CA LEU A 59 20.36 9.84 -10.84
C LEU A 59 19.83 9.97 -9.41
N LEU A 60 20.72 10.06 -8.42
CA LEU A 60 20.35 10.25 -7.02
C LEU A 60 19.70 11.60 -6.77
N TYR A 61 20.14 12.64 -7.46
CA TYR A 61 19.53 13.95 -7.40
C TYR A 61 18.08 13.90 -7.91
N GLY A 62 17.86 13.33 -9.09
CA GLY A 62 16.52 13.12 -9.63
C GLY A 62 15.64 12.23 -8.74
N ALA A 63 16.21 11.17 -8.15
CA ALA A 63 15.51 10.31 -7.20
C ALA A 63 15.15 11.06 -5.90
N SER A 64 16.05 11.90 -5.39
CA SER A 64 15.81 12.69 -4.18
C SER A 64 14.67 13.68 -4.39
N GLN A 65 14.53 14.28 -5.57
CA GLN A 65 13.41 15.19 -5.89
C GLN A 65 12.07 14.46 -5.94
N ARG A 66 12.09 13.16 -6.22
CA ARG A 66 10.93 12.27 -6.32
C ARG A 66 10.69 11.44 -5.05
N ALA A 67 11.48 11.65 -4.00
CA ALA A 67 11.32 10.92 -2.74
C ALA A 67 9.91 11.18 -2.15
N PHE A 68 9.35 10.15 -1.55
CA PHE A 68 7.99 10.14 -1.04
C PHE A 68 7.82 11.15 0.11
N GLU A 69 8.71 11.12 1.10
CA GLU A 69 8.62 12.08 2.19
C GLU A 69 9.29 13.41 1.85
N ARG A 70 8.62 14.51 2.22
CA ARG A 70 9.18 15.86 2.05
C ARG A 70 10.52 16.05 2.78
N ARG A 71 10.68 15.45 3.96
CA ARG A 71 11.93 15.50 4.72
C ARG A 71 13.05 14.78 3.99
N THR A 72 12.78 13.59 3.43
CA THR A 72 13.72 12.86 2.59
C THR A 72 14.10 13.65 1.35
N ARG A 73 13.13 14.31 0.68
CA ARG A 73 13.41 15.17 -0.49
C ARG A 73 14.40 16.28 -0.16
N VAL A 74 14.14 17.03 0.91
CA VAL A 74 15.02 18.13 1.34
C VAL A 74 16.38 17.61 1.78
N SER A 75 16.42 16.55 2.60
CA SER A 75 17.66 15.97 3.10
C SER A 75 18.52 15.38 1.99
N GLY A 76 17.91 14.68 1.03
CA GLY A 76 18.59 14.09 -0.13
C GLY A 76 19.16 15.17 -1.05
N ARG A 77 18.37 16.23 -1.34
CA ARG A 77 18.86 17.40 -2.08
C ARG A 77 20.09 18.02 -1.41
N VAL A 78 19.99 18.31 -0.11
CA VAL A 78 21.10 18.92 0.64
C VAL A 78 22.34 18.02 0.66
N ALA A 79 22.15 16.71 0.82
CA ALA A 79 23.25 15.77 0.86
C ALA A 79 23.94 15.63 -0.50
N VAL A 80 23.20 15.51 -1.61
CA VAL A 80 23.78 15.49 -2.96
C VAL A 80 24.54 16.78 -3.26
N VAL A 81 23.97 17.94 -2.94
CA VAL A 81 24.64 19.24 -3.13
C VAL A 81 25.90 19.35 -2.29
N ARG A 82 25.90 18.83 -1.05
CA ARG A 82 27.08 18.80 -0.19
C ARG A 82 28.16 17.89 -0.74
N VAL A 83 27.83 16.68 -1.18
CA VAL A 83 28.79 15.73 -1.76
C VAL A 83 29.41 16.31 -3.03
N LEU A 84 28.59 16.89 -3.91
CA LEU A 84 29.07 17.59 -5.10
C LEU A 84 29.97 18.77 -4.72
N GLY A 85 29.53 19.63 -3.79
CA GLY A 85 30.32 20.77 -3.32
C GLY A 85 31.67 20.35 -2.76
N ASN A 86 31.69 19.33 -1.89
CA ASN A 86 32.92 18.77 -1.32
C ASN A 86 33.87 18.29 -2.42
N ALA A 87 33.35 17.54 -3.42
CA ALA A 87 34.14 17.05 -4.54
C ALA A 87 34.70 18.18 -5.41
N LEU A 88 33.90 19.22 -5.69
CA LEU A 88 34.32 20.38 -6.48
C LEU A 88 35.33 21.27 -5.76
N THR A 89 35.34 21.26 -4.43
CA THR A 89 36.32 21.98 -3.60
C THR A 89 37.55 21.15 -3.24
N ASP A 90 37.56 19.84 -3.54
CA ASP A 90 38.68 18.98 -3.18
C ASP A 90 39.89 19.32 -4.07
N PRO A 91 41.05 19.69 -3.48
CA PRO A 91 42.25 20.03 -4.25
C PRO A 91 42.74 18.88 -5.15
N ARG A 92 42.40 17.62 -4.83
CA ARG A 92 42.75 16.43 -5.61
C ARG A 92 41.99 16.36 -6.93
N LEU A 93 40.92 17.14 -7.11
CA LEU A 93 40.23 17.24 -8.39
C LEU A 93 41.12 17.88 -9.47
N ALA A 94 42.11 18.68 -9.08
CA ALA A 94 43.06 19.30 -10.01
C ALA A 94 44.10 18.30 -10.57
N ASP A 95 44.15 17.08 -10.04
CA ASP A 95 45.08 16.05 -10.50
C ASP A 95 44.76 15.62 -11.94
N ALA A 96 45.80 15.26 -12.72
CA ALA A 96 45.63 14.82 -14.11
C ALA A 96 44.97 13.42 -14.23
N LYS A 97 44.79 12.71 -13.12
CA LYS A 97 44.20 11.37 -13.07
C LYS A 97 43.23 11.26 -11.89
N PRO A 98 42.23 10.37 -11.98
CA PRO A 98 41.29 10.14 -10.88
C PRO A 98 42.04 9.70 -9.61
N ASN A 99 41.86 10.45 -8.54
CA ASN A 99 42.39 10.12 -7.23
C ASN A 99 41.54 9.02 -6.56
N GLU A 100 42.18 7.91 -6.16
CA GLU A 100 41.53 6.75 -5.55
C GLU A 100 40.77 7.09 -4.25
N HIS A 101 41.31 8.00 -3.43
CA HIS A 101 40.65 8.37 -2.18
C HIS A 101 39.37 9.17 -2.42
N LEU A 102 39.36 10.04 -3.44
CA LEU A 102 38.18 10.80 -3.81
C LEU A 102 37.12 9.88 -4.43
N THR A 103 37.53 8.89 -5.23
CA THR A 103 36.64 7.84 -5.73
C THR A 103 35.97 7.07 -4.58
N LEU A 104 36.75 6.58 -3.62
CA LEU A 104 36.23 5.82 -2.48
C LEU A 104 35.26 6.65 -1.63
N TYR A 105 35.59 7.92 -1.37
CA TYR A 105 34.70 8.86 -0.68
C TYR A 105 33.37 9.03 -1.41
N LEU A 106 33.41 9.27 -2.73
CA LEU A 106 32.21 9.44 -3.54
C LEU A 106 31.37 8.17 -3.55
N ASP A 107 31.99 7.01 -3.71
CA ASP A 107 31.29 5.72 -3.74
C ASP A 107 30.59 5.42 -2.40
N GLU A 108 31.24 5.73 -1.27
CA GLU A 108 30.65 5.59 0.07
C GLU A 108 29.44 6.50 0.28
N GLU A 109 29.56 7.78 -0.06
CA GLU A 109 28.46 8.76 0.06
C GLU A 109 27.30 8.41 -0.89
N ILE A 110 27.61 7.99 -2.12
CA ILE A 110 26.62 7.52 -3.08
C ILE A 110 25.89 6.26 -2.55
N ALA A 111 26.61 5.33 -1.93
CA ALA A 111 26.01 4.13 -1.35
C ALA A 111 25.07 4.45 -0.17
N ASP A 112 25.47 5.36 0.72
CA ASP A 112 24.62 5.81 1.83
C ASP A 112 23.35 6.52 1.31
N LEU A 113 23.50 7.40 0.30
CA LEU A 113 22.36 8.06 -0.34
C LEU A 113 21.39 7.08 -1.01
N LYS A 114 21.91 6.07 -1.72
CA LYS A 114 21.11 4.97 -2.28
C LYS A 114 20.33 4.25 -1.18
N GLY A 115 20.99 3.91 -0.07
CA GLY A 115 20.37 3.23 1.07
C GLY A 115 19.21 4.02 1.67
N ARG A 116 19.41 5.32 1.92
CA ARG A 116 18.38 6.21 2.47
C ARG A 116 17.17 6.36 1.52
N LEU A 117 17.41 6.51 0.23
CA LEU A 117 16.33 6.61 -0.77
C LEU A 117 15.59 5.28 -0.95
N ALA A 118 16.27 4.14 -0.86
CA ALA A 118 15.64 2.83 -0.87
C ALA A 118 14.70 2.64 0.35
N GLN A 119 15.13 3.09 1.52
CA GLN A 119 14.33 3.05 2.75
C GLN A 119 13.06 3.93 2.64
N ASP A 120 13.15 5.09 1.98
CA ASP A 120 12.00 5.95 1.68
C ASP A 120 11.02 5.26 0.71
N GLY A 121 11.52 4.56 -0.31
CA GLY A 121 10.71 3.72 -1.18
C GLY A 121 9.95 2.62 -0.43
N ALA A 122 10.61 1.93 0.50
CA ALA A 122 9.97 0.93 1.37
C ALA A 122 8.89 1.57 2.27
N THR A 123 9.14 2.78 2.77
CA THR A 123 8.19 3.56 3.57
C THR A 123 6.97 3.95 2.75
N ALA A 124 7.15 4.35 1.48
CA ALA A 124 6.08 4.67 0.55
C ALA A 124 5.18 3.47 0.27
N VAL A 125 5.77 2.29 0.05
CA VAL A 125 5.05 1.02 -0.12
C VAL A 125 4.24 0.67 1.13
N SER A 126 4.88 0.70 2.30
CA SER A 126 4.25 0.38 3.58
C SER A 126 3.07 1.32 3.89
N ARG A 127 3.27 2.64 3.76
CA ARG A 127 2.21 3.64 3.96
C ARG A 127 1.09 3.51 2.92
N GLY A 128 1.44 3.29 1.65
CA GLY A 128 0.47 3.06 0.61
C GLY A 128 -0.45 1.89 0.94
N LEU A 129 0.15 0.75 1.30
CA LEU A 129 -0.60 -0.45 1.64
C LEU A 129 -1.43 -0.28 2.92
N ASN A 130 -0.88 0.32 3.97
CA ASN A 130 -1.62 0.60 5.21
C ASN A 130 -2.84 1.50 4.96
N VAL A 131 -2.68 2.57 4.19
CA VAL A 131 -3.81 3.44 3.80
C VAL A 131 -4.85 2.64 3.01
N GLY A 132 -4.42 1.80 2.08
CA GLY A 132 -5.30 0.93 1.31
C GLY A 132 -6.09 -0.04 2.19
N LEU A 133 -5.42 -0.71 3.13
CA LEU A 133 -6.06 -1.60 4.10
C LEU A 133 -7.04 -0.86 5.00
N THR A 134 -6.70 0.34 5.49
CA THR A 134 -7.60 1.15 6.31
C THR A 134 -8.85 1.56 5.55
N ILE A 135 -8.70 2.06 4.31
CA ILE A 135 -9.83 2.42 3.45
C ILE A 135 -10.68 1.18 3.15
N GLY A 136 -10.05 0.07 2.78
CA GLY A 136 -10.74 -1.20 2.53
C GLY A 136 -11.53 -1.65 3.75
N SER A 137 -10.92 -1.62 4.93
CA SER A 137 -11.56 -2.01 6.20
C SER A 137 -12.73 -1.10 6.55
N ALA A 138 -12.58 0.21 6.39
CA ALA A 138 -13.65 1.18 6.62
C ALA A 138 -14.82 0.97 5.63
N ALA A 139 -14.52 0.72 4.36
CA ALA A 139 -15.53 0.41 3.35
C ALA A 139 -16.24 -0.92 3.64
N SER A 140 -15.50 -1.97 4.04
CA SER A 140 -16.08 -3.24 4.47
C SER A 140 -16.96 -3.08 5.70
N LEU A 141 -16.54 -2.28 6.69
CA LEU A 141 -17.36 -1.98 7.87
C LEU A 141 -18.64 -1.25 7.48
N ALA A 142 -18.56 -0.26 6.58
CA ALA A 142 -19.75 0.42 6.07
C ALA A 142 -20.70 -0.54 5.33
N LEU A 143 -20.15 -1.44 4.50
CA LEU A 143 -20.92 -2.49 3.81
C LEU A 143 -21.57 -3.50 4.76
N LEU A 144 -21.06 -3.65 5.98
CA LEU A 144 -21.66 -4.49 7.03
C LEU A 144 -22.70 -3.73 7.87
N ALA A 145 -22.32 -2.55 8.35
CA ALA A 145 -23.13 -1.78 9.28
C ALA A 145 -24.39 -1.21 8.60
N VAL A 146 -24.28 -0.77 7.33
CA VAL A 146 -25.41 -0.16 6.62
C VAL A 146 -26.57 -1.16 6.44
N PRO A 147 -26.36 -2.39 5.92
CA PRO A 147 -27.43 -3.37 5.81
C PRO A 147 -27.95 -3.88 7.16
N VAL A 148 -27.10 -3.98 8.19
CA VAL A 148 -27.55 -4.45 9.51
C VAL A 148 -28.41 -3.40 10.22
N LEU A 149 -28.03 -2.13 10.16
CA LEU A 149 -28.74 -1.04 10.85
C LEU A 149 -29.98 -0.57 10.07
N TRP A 150 -29.91 -0.50 8.74
CA TRP A 150 -30.99 0.04 7.91
C TRP A 150 -31.67 -0.98 7.00
N GLY A 151 -31.07 -2.15 6.76
CA GLY A 151 -31.56 -3.10 5.75
C GLY A 151 -32.93 -3.68 6.08
N VAL A 152 -33.25 -3.96 7.34
CA VAL A 152 -34.59 -4.45 7.74
C VAL A 152 -35.66 -3.39 7.50
N GLY A 153 -35.37 -2.12 7.81
CA GLY A 153 -36.29 -1.01 7.57
C GLY A 153 -36.48 -0.72 6.07
N LEU A 154 -35.39 -0.79 5.30
CA LEU A 154 -35.41 -0.54 3.86
C LEU A 154 -36.12 -1.66 3.09
N LEU A 155 -35.88 -2.93 3.46
CA LEU A 155 -36.62 -4.07 2.90
C LEU A 155 -38.10 -4.04 3.30
N GLY A 156 -38.40 -3.63 4.53
CA GLY A 156 -39.78 -3.42 4.98
C GLY A 156 -40.51 -2.33 4.19
N ALA A 157 -39.83 -1.23 3.88
CA ALA A 157 -40.37 -0.16 3.02
C ALA A 157 -40.61 -0.61 1.58
N LEU A 158 -39.87 -1.62 1.10
CA LEU A 158 -40.06 -2.28 -0.20
C LEU A 158 -41.06 -3.44 -0.17
N GLY A 159 -41.74 -3.67 0.96
CA GLY A 159 -42.74 -4.73 1.12
C GLY A 159 -42.16 -6.13 1.35
N VAL A 160 -40.85 -6.26 1.58
CA VAL A 160 -40.17 -7.54 1.82
C VAL A 160 -40.06 -7.79 3.33
N THR A 161 -40.72 -8.83 3.83
CA THR A 161 -40.61 -9.26 5.23
C THR A 161 -39.65 -10.44 5.35
N LEU A 162 -38.55 -10.23 6.08
CA LEU A 162 -37.64 -11.32 6.43
C LEU A 162 -38.17 -12.07 7.65
N ASN A 163 -38.40 -13.38 7.52
CA ASN A 163 -38.66 -14.28 8.65
C ASN A 163 -37.39 -14.42 9.54
N CYS A 164 -37.54 -15.00 10.73
CA CYS A 164 -36.44 -15.14 11.69
C CYS A 164 -35.22 -15.86 11.09
N THR A 165 -35.46 -16.97 10.38
CA THR A 165 -34.44 -17.78 9.70
C THR A 165 -33.63 -16.98 8.68
N ASN A 166 -34.30 -16.20 7.82
CA ASN A 166 -33.66 -15.39 6.78
C ASN A 166 -32.82 -14.26 7.39
N ARG A 167 -33.27 -13.68 8.51
CA ARG A 167 -32.49 -12.65 9.24
C ARG A 167 -31.20 -13.23 9.81
N TRP A 168 -31.26 -14.40 10.44
CA TRP A 168 -30.07 -15.04 11.00
C TRP A 168 -29.10 -15.55 9.94
N SER A 169 -29.60 -16.05 8.81
CA SER A 169 -28.74 -16.41 7.67
C SER A 169 -28.02 -15.20 7.10
N LEU A 170 -28.75 -14.10 6.86
CA LEU A 170 -28.18 -12.86 6.35
C LEU A 170 -27.17 -12.25 7.33
N LEU A 171 -27.44 -12.29 8.64
CA LEU A 171 -26.48 -11.93 9.67
C LEU A 171 -25.23 -12.82 9.62
N GLY A 172 -25.38 -14.14 9.52
CA GLY A 172 -24.26 -15.08 9.40
C GLY A 172 -23.37 -14.79 8.18
N ALA A 173 -23.96 -14.47 7.04
CA ALA A 173 -23.23 -14.07 5.83
C ALA A 173 -22.42 -12.79 6.05
N PHE A 174 -23.03 -11.76 6.65
CA PHE A 174 -22.33 -10.51 6.96
C PHE A 174 -21.20 -10.72 7.95
N VAL A 175 -21.41 -11.49 9.02
CA VAL A 175 -20.37 -11.78 10.01
C VAL A 175 -19.21 -12.54 9.38
N CYS A 176 -19.51 -13.59 8.63
CA CYS A 176 -18.50 -14.37 7.91
C CYS A 176 -17.70 -13.48 6.95
N GLY A 177 -18.38 -12.73 6.09
CA GLY A 177 -17.74 -11.80 5.16
C GLY A 177 -16.88 -10.75 5.86
N GLY A 178 -17.43 -10.11 6.91
CA GLY A 178 -16.77 -9.05 7.65
C GLY A 178 -15.52 -9.51 8.41
N VAL A 179 -15.60 -10.64 9.08
CA VAL A 179 -14.44 -11.24 9.73
C VAL A 179 -13.44 -11.78 8.70
N GLY A 180 -13.89 -12.15 7.50
CA GLY A 180 -13.01 -12.44 6.36
C GLY A 180 -12.24 -11.23 5.84
N ALA A 181 -12.85 -10.05 5.78
CA ALA A 181 -12.13 -8.82 5.50
C ALA A 181 -11.03 -8.57 6.55
N PHE A 182 -11.33 -8.79 7.84
CA PHE A 182 -10.34 -8.68 8.92
C PHE A 182 -9.21 -9.70 8.81
N GLY A 183 -9.52 -10.98 8.51
CA GLY A 183 -8.53 -12.02 8.27
C GLY A 183 -7.56 -11.66 7.14
N ALA A 184 -8.08 -11.09 6.05
CA ALA A 184 -7.25 -10.63 4.93
C ALA A 184 -6.32 -9.47 5.33
N VAL A 185 -6.81 -8.50 6.10
CA VAL A 185 -5.97 -7.40 6.62
C VAL A 185 -4.82 -7.96 7.47
N LEU A 186 -5.13 -8.88 8.40
CA LEU A 186 -4.12 -9.47 9.27
C LEU A 186 -3.08 -10.27 8.48
N SER A 187 -3.52 -11.07 7.51
CA SER A 187 -2.66 -11.83 6.60
C SER A 187 -1.67 -10.93 5.84
N VAL A 188 -2.12 -9.75 5.40
CA VAL A 188 -1.25 -8.75 4.76
C VAL A 188 -0.28 -8.13 5.76
N LEU A 189 -0.74 -7.71 6.94
CA LEU A 189 0.10 -7.09 7.97
C LEU A 189 1.21 -8.03 8.47
N VAL A 190 0.89 -9.30 8.71
CA VAL A 190 1.88 -10.32 9.13
C VAL A 190 2.98 -10.46 8.08
N ARG A 191 2.64 -10.43 6.80
CA ARG A 191 3.63 -10.54 5.72
C ARG A 191 4.42 -9.27 5.53
N LEU A 192 3.80 -8.09 5.63
CA LEU A 192 4.53 -6.83 5.54
C LEU A 192 5.64 -6.73 6.58
N ARG A 193 5.40 -7.24 7.79
CA ARG A 193 6.40 -7.28 8.86
C ARG A 193 7.60 -8.18 8.54
N GLY A 194 7.45 -9.15 7.63
CA GLY A 194 8.51 -10.07 7.22
C GLY A 194 9.10 -9.82 5.82
N SER A 195 8.45 -9.02 4.95
CA SER A 195 8.79 -9.00 3.52
C SER A 195 8.65 -7.65 2.82
N ALA A 196 8.64 -6.52 3.55
CA ALA A 196 8.54 -5.18 2.93
C ALA A 196 9.64 -4.96 1.88
N ASP A 197 10.88 -5.37 2.19
CA ASP A 197 12.02 -5.23 1.27
C ASP A 197 11.90 -6.15 0.03
N GLN A 198 11.29 -7.33 0.19
CA GLN A 198 11.04 -8.24 -0.94
C GLN A 198 9.93 -7.71 -1.86
N LEU A 199 8.92 -7.02 -1.31
CA LEU A 199 7.85 -6.40 -2.10
C LEU A 199 8.36 -5.21 -2.92
N VAL A 200 9.31 -4.45 -2.38
CA VAL A 200 10.01 -3.38 -3.13
C VAL A 200 10.82 -4.01 -4.26
N ARG A 201 11.72 -4.96 -3.95
CA ARG A 201 12.59 -5.61 -4.95
C ARG A 201 11.82 -6.28 -6.09
N ARG A 202 10.74 -7.01 -5.78
CA ARG A 202 9.93 -7.71 -6.79
C ARG A 202 9.18 -6.77 -7.73
N LYS A 203 8.88 -5.54 -7.28
CA LYS A 203 8.20 -4.53 -8.09
C LYS A 203 9.20 -3.67 -8.88
N THR A 204 10.45 -3.61 -8.42
CA THR A 204 11.55 -2.91 -9.09
C THR A 204 12.39 -3.78 -10.01
N ASP A 205 12.10 -5.08 -10.18
CA ASP A 205 12.85 -6.01 -11.07
C ASP A 205 13.29 -5.32 -12.38
N GLY A 206 14.57 -4.90 -12.42
CA GLY A 206 15.23 -4.27 -13.56
C GLY A 206 14.92 -2.79 -13.85
N ARG A 207 14.08 -2.10 -13.06
CA ARG A 207 13.64 -0.70 -13.30
C ARG A 207 13.86 0.24 -12.11
N GLU A 208 14.98 0.08 -11.40
CA GLU A 208 15.32 0.84 -10.18
C GLU A 208 15.43 2.38 -10.35
N GLY A 209 15.29 2.94 -11.56
CA GLY A 209 15.24 4.39 -11.80
C GLY A 209 13.93 4.95 -12.36
N LEU A 210 12.95 4.10 -12.70
CA LEU A 210 11.78 4.51 -13.51
C LEU A 210 10.49 4.68 -12.71
N VAL A 211 10.34 3.99 -11.57
CA VAL A 211 9.08 4.01 -10.82
C VAL A 211 9.16 5.01 -9.66
N VAL A 212 8.39 6.08 -9.77
CA VAL A 212 8.30 7.14 -8.77
C VAL A 212 7.71 6.57 -7.46
N PRO A 213 8.34 6.78 -6.29
CA PRO A 213 7.83 6.31 -5.00
C PRO A 213 6.37 6.70 -4.71
N GLY A 214 5.94 7.90 -5.15
CA GLY A 214 4.53 8.33 -5.08
C GLY A 214 3.56 7.46 -5.87
N GLN A 215 3.95 7.01 -7.08
CA GLN A 215 3.15 6.08 -7.89
C GLN A 215 3.12 4.68 -7.25
N MET A 216 4.23 4.23 -6.66
CA MET A 216 4.25 2.99 -5.87
C MET A 216 3.24 3.05 -4.72
N ALA A 217 3.23 4.14 -3.95
CA ALA A 217 2.29 4.31 -2.84
C ALA A 217 0.83 4.22 -3.31
N ARG A 218 0.47 4.83 -4.46
CA ARG A 218 -0.90 4.73 -5.02
C ARG A 218 -1.25 3.32 -5.46
N THR A 219 -0.37 2.66 -6.18
CA THR A 219 -0.62 1.28 -6.64
C THR A 219 -0.80 0.34 -5.44
N MET A 220 0.00 0.51 -4.39
CA MET A 220 -0.12 -0.26 -3.16
C MET A 220 -1.40 0.05 -2.37
N ARG A 221 -1.93 1.28 -2.45
CA ARG A 221 -3.26 1.61 -1.88
C ARG A 221 -4.36 0.80 -2.55
N HIS A 222 -4.40 0.81 -3.87
CA HIS A 222 -5.40 0.03 -4.63
C HIS A 222 -5.27 -1.45 -4.34
N GLU A 223 -4.05 -1.96 -4.27
CA GLU A 223 -3.78 -3.34 -3.92
C GLU A 223 -4.27 -3.68 -2.50
N GLY A 224 -4.05 -2.79 -1.53
CA GLY A 224 -4.55 -2.93 -0.16
C GLY A 224 -6.07 -3.02 -0.11
N VAL A 225 -6.78 -2.07 -0.75
CA VAL A 225 -8.25 -2.08 -0.82
C VAL A 225 -8.74 -3.38 -1.46
N TYR A 226 -8.16 -3.75 -2.61
CA TYR A 226 -8.56 -4.94 -3.35
C TYR A 226 -8.41 -6.23 -2.54
N ARG A 227 -7.30 -6.38 -1.79
CA ARG A 227 -7.08 -7.56 -0.94
C ARG A 227 -8.12 -7.71 0.17
N VAL A 228 -8.58 -6.60 0.75
CA VAL A 228 -9.68 -6.63 1.74
C VAL A 228 -10.97 -7.16 1.10
N PHE A 229 -11.31 -6.66 -0.10
CA PHE A 229 -12.48 -7.13 -0.85
C PHE A 229 -12.37 -8.60 -1.26
N VAL A 230 -11.20 -9.06 -1.68
CA VAL A 230 -10.96 -10.47 -2.00
C VAL A 230 -11.21 -11.35 -0.77
N GLY A 231 -10.72 -10.96 0.42
CA GLY A 231 -10.99 -11.67 1.67
C GLY A 231 -12.48 -11.73 2.00
N TRP A 232 -13.19 -10.61 1.81
CA TRP A 232 -14.62 -10.50 2.03
C TRP A 232 -15.43 -11.42 1.09
N ILE A 233 -15.14 -11.39 -0.21
CA ILE A 233 -15.80 -12.22 -1.22
C ILE A 233 -15.51 -13.70 -0.98
N LEU A 234 -14.27 -14.05 -0.65
CA LEU A 234 -13.87 -15.43 -0.39
C LEU A 234 -14.62 -16.01 0.82
N ALA A 235 -14.73 -15.24 1.91
CA ALA A 235 -15.50 -15.65 3.08
C ALA A 235 -17.00 -15.82 2.77
N LEU A 236 -17.60 -14.94 1.96
CA LEU A 236 -18.97 -15.11 1.49
C LEU A 236 -19.14 -16.35 0.61
N ALA A 237 -18.20 -16.61 -0.30
CA ALA A 237 -18.24 -17.81 -1.14
C ALA A 237 -18.22 -19.08 -0.28
N VAL A 238 -17.36 -19.13 0.74
CA VAL A 238 -17.30 -20.24 1.71
C VAL A 238 -18.61 -20.34 2.49
N TYR A 239 -19.16 -19.21 2.95
CA TYR A 239 -20.46 -19.18 3.62
C TYR A 239 -21.56 -19.82 2.75
N PHE A 240 -21.67 -19.43 1.48
CA PHE A 240 -22.69 -19.96 0.56
C PHE A 240 -22.45 -21.44 0.20
N LEU A 241 -21.20 -21.89 0.09
CA LEU A 241 -20.89 -23.30 -0.17
C LEU A 241 -21.29 -24.19 1.01
N LEU A 242 -21.04 -23.75 2.24
CA LEU A 242 -21.39 -24.48 3.45
C LEU A 242 -22.90 -24.42 3.74
N SER A 243 -23.50 -23.23 3.70
CA SER A 243 -24.94 -23.05 3.96
C SER A 243 -25.83 -23.62 2.84
N GLY A 244 -25.35 -23.65 1.60
CA GLY A 244 -26.05 -24.25 0.46
C GLY A 244 -25.97 -25.78 0.41
N GLY A 245 -25.29 -26.43 1.35
CA GLY A 245 -25.20 -27.89 1.43
C GLY A 245 -24.34 -28.53 0.32
N ILE A 246 -23.57 -27.73 -0.43
CA ILE A 246 -22.71 -28.21 -1.51
C ILE A 246 -21.51 -28.97 -0.92
N MET A 247 -21.04 -28.57 0.26
CA MET A 247 -19.93 -29.21 0.97
C MET A 247 -20.39 -29.70 2.34
N PRO A 248 -20.77 -31.00 2.49
CA PRO A 248 -21.34 -31.54 3.72
C PRO A 248 -20.32 -31.88 4.81
N VAL A 249 -19.05 -31.47 4.64
CA VAL A 249 -17.95 -31.89 5.53
C VAL A 249 -17.97 -31.16 6.88
N PHE A 250 -18.63 -30.00 6.96
CA PHE A 250 -18.73 -29.21 8.18
C PHE A 250 -20.19 -28.97 8.54
N GLU A 251 -20.63 -29.55 9.66
CA GLU A 251 -21.93 -29.25 10.24
C GLU A 251 -21.78 -28.01 11.15
N PRO A 252 -22.57 -26.94 10.92
CA PRO A 252 -22.55 -25.79 11.81
C PRO A 252 -23.09 -26.21 13.20
N PRO A 253 -22.48 -25.74 14.30
CA PRO A 253 -22.85 -26.16 15.66
C PRO A 253 -24.28 -25.74 16.06
N ALA A 254 -24.84 -24.74 15.37
CA ALA A 254 -26.24 -24.36 15.50
C ALA A 254 -26.78 -23.95 14.13
N THR A 255 -27.98 -24.40 13.77
CA THR A 255 -28.66 -23.97 12.55
C THR A 255 -29.61 -22.80 12.79
N THR A 256 -29.93 -22.03 11.75
CA THR A 256 -30.89 -20.92 11.85
C THR A 256 -32.30 -21.39 12.25
N ALA A 257 -32.62 -22.67 12.03
CA ALA A 257 -33.87 -23.29 12.47
C ALA A 257 -33.88 -23.59 13.98
N GLU A 258 -32.74 -23.96 14.56
CA GLU A 258 -32.59 -24.20 16.00
C GLU A 258 -32.57 -22.90 16.82
N ILE A 259 -32.07 -21.81 16.23
CA ILE A 259 -32.04 -20.48 16.85
C ILE A 259 -33.43 -19.82 16.82
N CYS A 260 -34.21 -20.11 15.77
CA CYS A 260 -35.57 -19.61 15.57
C CYS A 260 -36.60 -20.74 15.64
N PRO A 261 -36.80 -21.38 16.80
CA PRO A 261 -37.71 -22.51 16.89
C PRO A 261 -39.18 -22.04 16.81
N ALA A 262 -40.08 -22.98 16.53
CA ALA A 262 -41.51 -22.70 16.39
C ALA A 262 -42.12 -22.07 17.66
N ALA A 263 -43.26 -21.38 17.50
CA ALA A 263 -43.95 -20.72 18.60
C ALA A 263 -44.26 -21.72 19.73
N GLY A 264 -43.70 -21.47 20.92
CA GLY A 264 -43.92 -22.29 22.13
C GLY A 264 -42.65 -22.85 22.79
N SER A 265 -41.48 -22.78 22.14
CA SER A 265 -40.20 -23.15 22.76
C SER A 265 -39.28 -21.93 22.95
N PRO A 266 -38.61 -21.78 24.11
CA PRO A 266 -37.64 -20.71 24.28
C PRO A 266 -36.45 -20.95 23.34
N GLY A 267 -36.16 -19.98 22.46
CA GLY A 267 -34.90 -19.96 21.73
C GLY A 267 -33.71 -19.87 22.70
N SER A 268 -32.58 -20.48 22.35
CA SER A 268 -31.38 -20.46 23.19
C SER A 268 -30.41 -19.37 22.74
N ALA A 269 -30.11 -18.41 23.63
CA ALA A 269 -29.07 -17.40 23.40
C ALA A 269 -27.69 -18.04 23.18
N ALA A 270 -27.43 -19.22 23.78
CA ALA A 270 -26.17 -19.96 23.63
C ALA A 270 -25.98 -20.47 22.19
N LEU A 271 -27.05 -20.96 21.55
CA LEU A 271 -27.02 -21.39 20.14
C LEU A 271 -26.74 -20.21 19.20
N GLY A 272 -27.26 -19.03 19.54
CA GLY A 272 -26.93 -17.79 18.85
C GLY A 272 -25.44 -17.47 18.92
N THR A 273 -24.81 -17.55 20.10
CA THR A 273 -23.37 -17.30 20.25
C THR A 273 -22.50 -18.33 19.53
N GLU A 274 -22.87 -19.61 19.54
CA GLU A 274 -22.15 -20.68 18.83
C GLU A 274 -22.21 -20.47 17.31
N PHE A 275 -23.38 -20.11 16.78
CA PHE A 275 -23.54 -19.74 15.38
C PHE A 275 -22.61 -18.58 14.97
N TRP A 276 -22.55 -17.52 15.78
CA TRP A 276 -21.66 -16.40 15.53
C TRP A 276 -20.18 -16.81 15.59
N GLY A 277 -19.79 -17.55 16.63
CA GLY A 277 -18.41 -18.00 16.80
C GLY A 277 -17.92 -18.83 15.62
N PHE A 278 -18.77 -19.75 15.12
CA PHE A 278 -18.46 -20.57 13.95
C PHE A 278 -18.23 -19.72 12.69
N TRP A 279 -19.17 -18.85 12.34
CA TRP A 279 -19.04 -18.03 11.12
C TRP A 279 -17.94 -16.98 11.21
N CYS A 280 -17.66 -16.46 12.41
CA CYS A 280 -16.46 -15.65 12.67
C CYS A 280 -15.19 -16.43 12.35
N ALA A 281 -15.06 -17.67 12.86
CA ALA A 281 -13.87 -18.49 12.64
C ALA A 281 -13.69 -18.86 11.16
N VAL A 282 -14.75 -19.32 10.51
CA VAL A 282 -14.76 -19.65 9.07
C VAL A 282 -14.40 -18.42 8.24
N GLY A 283 -15.05 -17.29 8.52
CA GLY A 283 -14.77 -16.02 7.85
C GLY A 283 -13.31 -15.62 8.00
N PHE A 284 -12.79 -15.63 9.23
CA PHE A 284 -11.40 -15.30 9.52
C PHE A 284 -10.42 -16.17 8.73
N VAL A 285 -10.60 -17.49 8.77
CA VAL A 285 -9.70 -18.44 8.09
C VAL A 285 -9.78 -18.29 6.57
N ALA A 286 -10.99 -18.11 6.02
CA ALA A 286 -11.16 -17.84 4.59
C ALA A 286 -10.44 -16.55 4.20
N GLY A 287 -10.68 -15.47 4.94
CA GLY A 287 -10.03 -14.18 4.76
C GLY A 287 -8.51 -14.23 4.88
N PHE A 288 -7.99 -14.98 5.86
CA PHE A 288 -6.55 -15.13 6.06
C PHE A 288 -5.85 -15.87 4.90
N ASN A 289 -6.62 -16.58 4.08
CA ASN A 289 -6.16 -17.25 2.86
C ASN A 289 -6.36 -16.41 1.59
N GLU A 290 -6.61 -15.09 1.70
CA GLU A 290 -6.72 -14.15 0.59
C GLU A 290 -5.56 -14.23 -0.41
N ARG A 291 -4.37 -14.62 0.05
CA ARG A 291 -3.17 -14.79 -0.78
C ARG A 291 -3.37 -15.77 -1.92
N TRP A 292 -4.03 -16.89 -1.65
CA TRP A 292 -4.26 -17.92 -2.66
C TRP A 292 -5.18 -17.35 -3.74
N ALA A 293 -6.27 -16.69 -3.34
CA ALA A 293 -7.18 -16.03 -4.26
C ALA A 293 -6.50 -14.91 -5.05
N PHE A 294 -5.74 -14.03 -4.39
CA PHE A 294 -5.01 -12.95 -5.03
C PHE A 294 -3.92 -13.47 -5.98
N GLY A 295 -3.23 -14.56 -5.61
CA GLY A 295 -2.21 -15.19 -6.44
C GLY A 295 -2.77 -15.80 -7.73
N ILE A 296 -4.00 -16.32 -7.68
CA ILE A 296 -4.70 -16.82 -8.88
C ILE A 296 -5.11 -15.64 -9.78
N LEU A 297 -5.74 -14.62 -9.19
CA LEU A 297 -6.24 -13.45 -9.93
C LEU A 297 -5.12 -12.62 -10.59
N SER A 298 -3.96 -12.52 -9.94
CA SER A 298 -2.81 -11.76 -10.47
C SER A 298 -2.04 -12.47 -11.58
N ARG A 299 -2.06 -13.81 -11.65
CA ARG A 299 -1.40 -14.59 -12.70
C ARG A 299 -2.00 -14.39 -14.09
N ASP A 300 -3.30 -14.12 -14.18
CA ASP A 300 -3.95 -13.85 -15.47
C ASP A 300 -3.65 -12.45 -15.99
N ALA A 301 -3.46 -11.47 -15.11
CA ALA A 301 -3.09 -10.10 -15.50
C ALA A 301 -1.68 -10.06 -16.13
N THR A 302 -0.72 -10.76 -15.55
CA THR A 302 0.65 -10.86 -16.12
C THR A 302 0.67 -11.65 -17.41
N ARG A 303 -0.14 -12.71 -17.54
CA ARG A 303 -0.25 -13.50 -18.79
C ARG A 303 -0.90 -12.73 -19.93
N ARG A 304 -1.83 -11.80 -19.64
CA ARG A 304 -2.42 -10.90 -20.65
C ARG A 304 -1.45 -9.80 -21.08
N ALA A 305 -0.72 -9.20 -20.14
CA ALA A 305 0.27 -8.16 -20.45
C ALA A 305 1.40 -8.67 -21.38
N ALA A 306 1.81 -9.93 -21.21
CA ALA A 306 2.81 -10.57 -22.08
C ALA A 306 2.31 -10.96 -23.49
N LYS A 307 0.99 -10.90 -23.73
CA LYS A 307 0.39 -11.14 -25.06
C LYS A 307 0.10 -9.85 -25.82
N SER A 308 0.16 -8.70 -25.15
CA SER A 308 -0.06 -7.37 -25.73
C SER A 308 1.23 -6.61 -26.04
N SER A 309 2.38 -7.25 -25.85
CA SER A 309 3.72 -6.80 -26.27
C SER A 309 4.22 -7.66 -27.42
#